data_AF-A0A1S4KC87-F1
#
_entry.id   AF-A0A1S4KC87-F1
#
_cell.length_a   1.000
_cell.length_b   1.000
_cell.length_c   1.000
_cell.angle_alpha   90.00
_cell.angle_beta   90.00
_cell.angle_gamma   90.00
#
_symmetry.space_group_name_H-M   'P 1'
#
loop_
_entity.id
_entity.type
_entity.pdbx_description
1 polymer ?
#
loop_
_entity_poly.entity_id
_entity_poly.type
_entity_poly.pdbx_seq_one_letter_code
_entity_poly.pdbx_strand_id
1 'polypeptide(L)'
;MFLRQRTSVQHLINISRYVSSPSSTNSGAAAIRQSNSSVQLQRLLPAGSQTSFLARRTYSTGSQDQDAAPRKPRSLPRLMDFPELVWPSVIKTVKNWIMVHFIIRPYFDREFTLPDFVQGAKQALQVVSASLAGGELKNLDGLVERQTLNDLKTAVGKMSVAQRYDLMVAKEDIYFSFPYQVGVMFDEEDEESQKRFVEITMVFHVLKGLKGMIERGDQIPVMPEFRDKICICNYRFIKEFTKGVDSDWTVNIVNHFKASDLAEEVNQ
;
A
#
# COMPACT_ATOMS: atom_id res chain seq x y z
N MET A 1 8.20 -12.27 19.79
CA MET A 1 7.65 -12.15 18.41
C MET A 1 7.94 -10.78 17.77
N PHE A 2 7.97 -9.68 18.54
CA PHE A 2 8.26 -8.31 18.06
C PHE A 2 9.73 -7.99 17.66
N LEU A 3 10.74 -8.72 18.15
CA LEU A 3 12.13 -8.48 17.73
C LEU A 3 12.46 -9.01 16.33
N ARG A 4 11.72 -10.00 15.82
CA ARG A 4 11.98 -10.58 14.47
C ARG A 4 11.47 -9.71 13.32
N GLN A 5 10.55 -8.77 13.58
CA GLN A 5 10.09 -7.81 12.56
C GLN A 5 11.10 -6.67 12.35
N ARG A 6 11.85 -6.26 13.38
CA ARG A 6 12.90 -5.23 13.26
C ARG A 6 14.07 -5.68 12.37
N THR A 7 14.44 -6.96 12.42
CA THR A 7 15.48 -7.52 11.54
C THR A 7 15.02 -7.61 10.08
N SER A 8 13.74 -7.86 9.82
CA SER A 8 13.19 -7.83 8.45
C SER A 8 13.19 -6.42 7.85
N VAL A 9 12.94 -5.38 8.66
CA VAL A 9 13.04 -3.97 8.25
C VAL A 9 14.47 -3.60 7.84
N GLN A 10 15.47 -4.00 8.64
CA GLN A 10 16.88 -3.75 8.31
C GLN A 10 17.35 -4.52 7.07
N HIS A 11 16.82 -5.73 6.86
CA HIS A 11 17.22 -6.55 5.71
C HIS A 11 16.66 -6.00 4.38
N LEU A 12 15.45 -5.42 4.39
CA LEU A 12 14.85 -4.75 3.22
C LEU A 12 15.52 -3.42 2.89
N ILE A 13 15.95 -2.65 3.90
CA ILE A 13 16.80 -1.45 3.72
C ILE A 13 18.10 -1.82 2.99
N ASN A 14 18.69 -2.97 3.31
CA ASN A 14 19.90 -3.45 2.63
C ASN A 14 19.66 -3.90 1.18
N ILE A 15 18.48 -4.43 0.83
CA ILE A 15 18.17 -4.81 -0.57
C ILE A 15 18.01 -3.56 -1.46
N SER A 16 17.47 -2.46 -0.94
CA SER A 16 17.42 -1.18 -1.65
C SER A 16 18.81 -0.63 -2.01
N ARG A 17 19.86 -0.99 -1.26
CA ARG A 17 21.24 -0.60 -1.57
C ARG A 17 21.83 -1.39 -2.75
N TYR A 18 21.33 -2.59 -3.03
CA TYR A 18 21.86 -3.43 -4.12
C TYR A 18 21.25 -3.12 -5.50
N VAL A 19 20.12 -2.43 -5.55
CA VAL A 19 19.46 -2.05 -6.82
C VAL A 19 20.01 -0.73 -7.39
N SER A 20 20.88 -0.03 -6.64
CA SER A 20 21.45 1.26 -7.03
C SER A 20 22.97 1.16 -7.24
N SER A 21 23.39 0.51 -8.32
CA SER A 21 24.78 0.60 -8.79
C SER A 21 24.80 0.80 -10.31
N PRO A 22 24.96 2.03 -10.81
CA PRO A 22 25.54 2.26 -12.12
C PRO A 22 27.07 2.22 -11.97
N SER A 23 27.69 1.30 -12.70
CA SER A 23 29.12 1.30 -12.95
C SER A 23 29.52 2.50 -13.79
N SER A 24 30.28 3.44 -13.23
CA SER A 24 31.26 4.22 -14.00
C SER A 24 32.27 4.90 -13.09
N THR A 25 33.53 4.56 -13.33
CA THR A 25 34.76 5.24 -12.90
C THR A 25 34.79 6.69 -13.38
N ASN A 26 35.08 7.65 -12.50
CA ASN A 26 36.23 8.53 -12.69
C ASN A 26 36.51 9.44 -11.50
N SER A 27 37.81 9.67 -11.32
CA SER A 27 38.51 10.45 -10.31
C SER A 27 38.13 11.92 -10.27
N GLY A 28 38.24 12.52 -9.08
CA GLY A 28 38.18 13.97 -8.91
C GLY A 28 38.17 14.37 -7.44
N ALA A 29 39.36 14.47 -6.83
CA ALA A 29 39.54 15.04 -5.51
C ALA A 29 39.26 16.56 -5.53
N ALA A 30 38.45 17.04 -4.60
CA ALA A 30 38.49 18.44 -4.18
C ALA A 30 37.92 18.57 -2.75
N ALA A 31 38.83 18.77 -1.80
CA ALA A 31 38.52 19.35 -0.50
C ALA A 31 38.16 20.83 -0.68
N ILE A 32 37.38 21.42 0.26
CA ILE A 32 37.70 22.65 1.01
C ILE A 32 36.43 23.36 1.57
N ARG A 33 36.54 23.63 2.89
CA ARG A 33 35.98 24.71 3.74
C ARG A 33 34.49 24.76 4.12
N GLN A 34 34.31 24.50 5.41
CA GLN A 34 33.36 25.16 6.31
C GLN A 34 33.67 26.67 6.43
N SER A 35 32.62 27.47 6.53
CA SER A 35 32.66 28.73 7.29
C SER A 35 31.30 28.97 7.95
N ASN A 36 31.32 29.01 9.29
CA ASN A 36 30.24 29.46 10.15
C ASN A 36 29.98 30.96 9.98
N SER A 37 28.73 31.38 10.15
CA SER A 37 28.39 32.74 10.58
C SER A 37 27.05 32.73 11.31
N SER A 38 27.14 32.90 12.62
CA SER A 38 26.07 33.21 13.55
C SER A 38 25.72 34.70 13.47
N VAL A 39 24.43 35.05 13.51
CA VAL A 39 23.96 36.33 14.06
C VAL A 39 22.60 36.11 14.74
N GLN A 40 22.55 36.55 16.00
CA GLN A 40 21.43 36.53 16.93
C GLN A 40 20.92 37.97 17.07
N LEU A 41 19.61 38.22 17.14
CA LEU A 41 19.07 39.47 17.70
C LEU A 41 17.65 39.33 18.23
N GLN A 42 17.49 39.86 19.45
CA GLN A 42 16.34 39.81 20.38
C GLN A 42 15.26 40.85 20.09
N ARG A 43 14.05 40.65 20.64
CA ARG A 43 13.15 41.62 21.36
C ARG A 43 11.80 40.92 21.67
N LEU A 44 11.46 40.61 22.93
CA LEU A 44 10.79 41.40 24.00
C LEU A 44 9.26 41.60 23.87
N LEU A 45 8.49 40.78 24.64
CA LEU A 45 7.31 41.05 25.54
C LEU A 45 6.03 41.75 25.02
N PRO A 46 4.81 41.58 25.64
CA PRO A 46 4.57 41.39 27.09
C PRO A 46 3.47 40.40 27.54
N ALA A 47 3.41 40.22 28.86
CA ALA A 47 2.36 39.59 29.66
C ALA A 47 1.35 40.63 30.20
N GLY A 48 0.12 40.21 30.52
CA GLY A 48 -0.82 41.03 31.30
C GLY A 48 -2.30 40.61 31.28
N SER A 49 -2.67 39.81 32.28
CA SER A 49 -3.96 39.54 32.96
C SER A 49 -5.22 40.35 32.62
N GLN A 50 -6.40 39.70 32.62
CA GLN A 50 -7.68 40.10 33.28
C GLN A 50 -8.64 38.88 33.41
N THR A 51 -8.80 38.32 34.62
CA THR A 51 -9.99 38.32 35.51
C THR A 51 -11.29 37.64 35.03
N SER A 52 -11.57 36.52 35.72
CA SER A 52 -12.83 35.84 36.08
C SER A 52 -14.20 36.50 35.82
N PHE A 53 -15.08 35.73 35.16
CA PHE A 53 -16.51 35.68 35.47
C PHE A 53 -16.97 34.22 35.56
N LEU A 54 -17.44 33.83 36.74
CA LEU A 54 -18.09 32.55 37.01
C LEU A 54 -19.49 32.55 36.40
N ALA A 55 -19.73 31.72 35.39
CA ALA A 55 -21.06 31.35 34.96
C ALA A 55 -21.29 29.87 35.30
N ARG A 56 -21.83 29.62 36.50
CA ARG A 56 -22.32 28.31 36.92
C ARG A 56 -23.61 28.02 36.14
N ARG A 57 -23.54 27.17 35.12
CA ARG A 57 -24.71 26.50 34.55
C ARG A 57 -24.66 25.03 34.94
N THR A 58 -25.63 24.63 35.77
CA THR A 58 -25.95 23.25 36.12
C THR A 58 -26.50 22.52 34.90
N TYR A 59 -25.94 21.34 34.58
CA TYR A 59 -26.59 20.35 33.73
C TYR A 59 -26.57 18.97 34.40
N SER A 60 -27.73 18.34 34.31
CA SER A 60 -28.15 16.98 34.63
C SER A 60 -27.06 15.91 34.72
N THR A 61 -27.06 15.20 35.85
CA THR A 61 -26.43 13.89 36.03
C THR A 61 -27.11 12.85 35.15
N GLY A 62 -26.39 12.32 34.16
CA GLY A 62 -26.79 11.17 33.36
C GLY A 62 -25.54 10.43 32.88
N SER A 63 -25.31 9.25 33.46
CA SER A 63 -24.45 8.15 33.01
C SER A 63 -23.05 8.50 32.47
N GLN A 64 -22.04 8.11 33.25
CA GLN A 64 -20.64 7.99 32.86
C GLN A 64 -20.48 7.04 31.66
N ASP A 65 -20.56 7.57 30.44
CA ASP A 65 -19.81 7.00 29.34
C ASP A 65 -18.38 7.50 29.48
N GLN A 66 -17.47 6.55 29.71
CA GLN A 66 -16.03 6.78 29.82
C GLN A 66 -15.54 7.52 28.58
N ASP A 67 -14.79 8.61 28.80
CA ASP A 67 -14.06 9.37 27.79
C ASP A 67 -13.13 8.45 26.97
N ALA A 68 -13.67 7.84 25.93
CA ALA A 68 -12.88 7.39 24.80
C ALA A 68 -12.50 8.66 24.02
N ALA A 69 -11.21 9.00 24.01
CA ALA A 69 -10.69 10.06 23.16
C ALA A 69 -11.27 9.93 21.73
N PRO A 70 -11.66 11.02 21.06
CA PRO A 70 -12.29 10.93 19.75
C PRO A 70 -11.34 10.20 18.79
N ARG A 71 -11.78 9.04 18.29
CA ARG A 71 -11.05 8.25 17.28
C ARG A 71 -10.74 9.18 16.12
N LYS A 72 -9.46 9.41 15.85
CA LYS A 72 -9.07 10.17 14.67
C LYS A 72 -9.56 9.40 13.44
N PRO A 73 -10.34 10.02 12.55
CA PRO A 73 -10.89 9.31 11.40
C PRO A 73 -9.75 8.88 10.47
N ARG A 74 -9.83 7.64 9.96
CA ARG A 74 -8.88 7.13 8.96
C ARG A 74 -8.78 8.09 7.78
N SER A 75 -7.57 8.23 7.24
CA SER A 75 -7.33 9.16 6.14
C SER A 75 -8.08 8.77 4.86
N LEU A 76 -8.17 7.46 4.61
CA LEU A 76 -8.89 6.87 3.49
C LEU A 76 -9.96 5.89 4.00
N PRO A 77 -11.21 5.96 3.46
CA PRO A 77 -12.19 4.94 3.73
C PRO A 77 -11.77 3.62 3.07
N ARG A 78 -12.11 2.50 3.71
CA ARG A 78 -11.84 1.16 3.17
C ARG A 78 -12.62 0.97 1.87
N LEU A 79 -11.91 0.50 0.84
CA LEU A 79 -12.49 0.22 -0.46
C LEU A 79 -13.28 -1.10 -0.44
N MET A 80 -12.78 -2.09 0.29
CA MET A 80 -13.35 -3.42 0.42
C MET A 80 -13.11 -3.97 1.82
N ASP A 81 -13.90 -4.98 2.21
CA ASP A 81 -13.68 -5.72 3.44
C ASP A 81 -12.64 -6.83 3.20
N PHE A 82 -11.37 -6.48 3.42
CA PHE A 82 -10.23 -7.38 3.25
C PHE A 82 -9.13 -7.01 4.26
N PRO A 83 -8.43 -7.99 4.86
CA PRO A 83 -7.36 -7.70 5.83
C PRO A 83 -6.26 -6.81 5.24
N GLU A 84 -5.74 -5.90 6.04
CA GLU A 84 -4.64 -5.00 5.64
C GLU A 84 -3.30 -5.74 5.71
N LEU A 85 -2.81 -6.17 4.54
CA LEU A 85 -1.57 -6.94 4.39
C LEU A 85 -0.39 -6.00 4.14
N VAL A 86 0.62 -6.09 5.00
CA VAL A 86 1.77 -5.17 4.96
C VAL A 86 3.07 -5.92 4.71
N TRP A 87 3.36 -6.94 5.51
CA TRP A 87 4.67 -7.58 5.52
C TRP A 87 4.65 -8.98 4.90
N PRO A 88 5.76 -9.39 4.26
CA PRO A 88 5.88 -10.76 3.77
C PRO A 88 5.89 -11.76 4.93
N SER A 89 5.42 -12.98 4.65
CA SER A 89 5.53 -14.12 5.56
C SER A 89 6.45 -15.16 4.94
N VAL A 90 7.52 -15.53 5.65
CA VAL A 90 8.53 -16.49 5.17
C VAL A 90 7.89 -17.83 4.79
N ILE A 91 6.95 -18.32 5.60
CA ILE A 91 6.22 -19.58 5.35
C ILE A 91 5.38 -19.43 4.07
N LYS A 92 4.72 -18.28 3.87
CA LYS A 92 3.97 -18.02 2.63
C LYS A 92 4.89 -17.91 1.43
N THR A 93 6.08 -17.32 1.55
CA THR A 93 7.06 -17.26 0.46
C THR A 93 7.43 -18.66 -0.04
N VAL A 94 7.70 -19.60 0.88
CA VAL A 94 7.99 -20.99 0.51
C VAL A 94 6.75 -21.65 -0.11
N LYS A 95 5.57 -21.50 0.49
CA LYS A 95 4.32 -22.06 -0.06
C LYS A 95 4.01 -21.52 -1.46
N ASN A 96 4.20 -20.22 -1.69
CA ASN A 96 3.99 -19.57 -2.98
C ASN A 96 4.97 -20.13 -4.02
N TRP A 97 6.24 -20.31 -3.64
CA TRP A 97 7.23 -20.92 -4.52
C TRP A 97 6.83 -22.36 -4.91
N ILE A 98 6.35 -23.17 -3.96
CA ILE A 98 5.86 -24.52 -4.22
C ILE A 98 4.65 -24.49 -5.16
N MET A 99 3.64 -23.65 -4.88
CA MET A 99 2.45 -23.51 -5.73
C MET A 99 2.81 -23.16 -7.17
N VAL A 100 3.73 -22.22 -7.38
CA VAL A 100 4.14 -21.80 -8.73
C VAL A 100 4.87 -22.93 -9.46
N HIS A 101 5.84 -23.59 -8.82
CA HIS A 101 6.71 -24.57 -9.49
C HIS A 101 6.07 -25.94 -9.66
N PHE A 102 5.25 -26.36 -8.70
CA PHE A 102 4.69 -27.70 -8.68
C PHE A 102 3.22 -27.76 -9.08
N ILE A 103 2.47 -26.66 -9.05
CA ILE A 103 1.04 -26.66 -9.40
C ILE A 103 0.76 -25.79 -10.64
N ILE A 104 1.05 -24.50 -10.60
CA ILE A 104 0.68 -23.58 -11.70
C ILE A 104 1.42 -23.94 -12.98
N ARG A 105 2.76 -24.00 -12.92
CA ARG A 105 3.57 -24.30 -14.11
C ARG A 105 3.26 -25.66 -14.74
N PRO A 106 3.20 -26.78 -13.99
CA PRO A 106 3.03 -28.07 -14.62
C PRO A 106 1.60 -28.33 -15.14
N TYR A 107 0.59 -27.76 -14.47
CA TYR A 107 -0.81 -28.15 -14.69
C TYR A 107 -1.69 -27.06 -15.32
N PHE A 108 -1.35 -25.78 -15.18
CA PHE A 108 -2.19 -24.68 -15.64
C PHE A 108 -1.56 -23.82 -16.72
N ASP A 109 -0.31 -23.39 -16.54
CA ASP A 109 0.38 -22.49 -17.46
C ASP A 109 1.90 -22.71 -17.40
N ARG A 110 2.43 -23.43 -18.40
CA ARG A 110 3.85 -23.80 -18.49
C ARG A 110 4.77 -22.60 -18.63
N GLU A 111 4.29 -21.50 -19.19
CA GLU A 111 5.08 -20.30 -19.44
C GLU A 111 4.98 -19.30 -18.28
N PHE A 112 4.10 -19.56 -17.31
CA PHE A 112 3.91 -18.68 -16.17
C PHE A 112 5.22 -18.39 -15.43
N THR A 113 5.53 -17.12 -15.22
CA THR A 113 6.58 -16.70 -14.29
C THR A 113 6.06 -15.66 -13.31
N LEU A 114 6.47 -15.81 -12.04
CA LEU A 114 6.10 -14.87 -11.00
C LEU A 114 6.70 -13.46 -11.24
N PRO A 115 7.95 -13.31 -11.73
CA PRO A 115 8.48 -11.99 -12.08
C PRO A 115 7.67 -11.25 -13.14
N ASP A 116 7.26 -11.91 -14.22
CA ASP A 116 6.47 -11.28 -15.29
C ASP A 116 5.08 -10.92 -14.77
N PHE A 117 4.47 -11.81 -13.98
CA PHE A 117 3.22 -11.52 -13.29
C PHE A 117 3.32 -10.27 -12.41
N VAL A 118 4.41 -10.12 -11.62
CA VAL A 118 4.62 -8.92 -10.79
C VAL A 118 4.69 -7.65 -11.63
N GLN A 119 5.32 -7.69 -12.82
CA GLN A 119 5.37 -6.53 -13.72
C GLN A 119 3.98 -6.16 -14.26
N GLY A 120 3.20 -7.14 -14.68
CA GLY A 120 1.80 -6.96 -15.09
C GLY A 120 0.94 -6.42 -13.95
N ALA A 121 1.10 -6.95 -12.73
CA ALA A 121 0.36 -6.52 -11.55
C ALA A 121 0.66 -5.06 -11.16
N LYS A 122 1.91 -4.59 -11.33
CA LYS A 122 2.25 -3.17 -11.14
C LYS A 122 1.56 -2.25 -12.17
N GLN A 123 1.47 -2.70 -13.42
CA GLN A 123 0.77 -1.95 -14.47
C GLN A 123 -0.74 -1.90 -14.18
N ALA A 124 -1.34 -3.04 -13.81
CA ALA A 124 -2.73 -3.11 -13.40
C ALA A 124 -3.04 -2.19 -12.20
N LEU A 125 -2.17 -2.15 -11.18
CA LEU A 125 -2.29 -1.21 -10.07
C LEU A 125 -2.38 0.24 -10.55
N GLN A 126 -1.48 0.67 -11.44
CA GLN A 126 -1.51 2.04 -11.99
C GLN A 126 -2.81 2.32 -12.74
N VAL A 127 -3.24 1.43 -13.63
CA VAL A 127 -4.46 1.62 -14.44
C VAL A 127 -5.72 1.65 -13.56
N VAL A 128 -5.84 0.69 -12.64
CA VAL A 128 -6.99 0.60 -11.73
C VAL A 128 -7.04 1.81 -10.82
N SER A 129 -5.91 2.17 -10.18
CA SER A 129 -5.87 3.32 -9.27
C SER A 129 -6.17 4.65 -9.96
N ALA A 130 -5.68 4.87 -11.18
CA ALA A 130 -5.99 6.05 -11.97
C ALA A 130 -7.49 6.15 -12.28
N SER A 131 -8.10 5.03 -12.69
CA SER A 131 -9.55 4.98 -12.97
C SER A 131 -10.39 5.24 -11.73
N LEU A 132 -9.99 4.71 -10.56
CA LEU A 132 -10.64 4.99 -9.28
C LEU A 132 -10.52 6.47 -8.87
N ALA A 133 -9.34 7.05 -9.06
CA ALA A 133 -9.10 8.46 -8.78
C ALA A 133 -9.97 9.38 -9.68
N GLY A 134 -10.08 9.05 -10.97
CA GLY A 134 -10.95 9.75 -11.92
C GLY A 134 -12.44 9.51 -11.72
N GLY A 135 -12.83 8.41 -11.05
CA GLY A 135 -14.22 7.96 -10.99
C GLY A 135 -14.72 7.30 -12.28
N GLU A 136 -13.81 6.91 -13.17
CA GLU A 136 -14.10 6.32 -14.48
C GLU A 136 -14.18 4.79 -14.41
N LEU A 137 -15.00 4.26 -13.52
CA LEU A 137 -15.04 2.82 -13.21
C LEU A 137 -15.47 1.94 -14.40
N LYS A 138 -16.12 2.51 -15.42
CA LYS A 138 -16.45 1.78 -16.66
C LYS A 138 -15.21 1.32 -17.42
N ASN A 139 -14.10 2.03 -17.30
CA ASN A 139 -12.83 1.65 -17.95
C ASN A 139 -12.20 0.39 -17.34
N LEU A 140 -12.77 -0.11 -16.24
CA LEU A 140 -12.30 -1.29 -15.52
C LEU A 140 -13.10 -2.55 -15.86
N ASP A 141 -14.09 -2.46 -16.75
CA ASP A 141 -14.82 -3.62 -17.26
C ASP A 141 -13.83 -4.60 -17.91
N GLY A 142 -13.88 -5.86 -17.48
CA GLY A 142 -12.95 -6.91 -17.94
C GLY A 142 -11.57 -6.91 -17.27
N LEU A 143 -11.17 -5.82 -16.59
CA LEU A 143 -9.94 -5.77 -15.78
C LEU A 143 -10.19 -6.08 -14.31
N VAL A 144 -11.41 -5.82 -13.82
CA VAL A 144 -11.83 -6.02 -12.44
C VAL A 144 -13.13 -6.84 -12.46
N GLU A 145 -13.26 -7.79 -11.52
CA GLU A 145 -14.48 -8.59 -11.42
C GLU A 145 -15.72 -7.71 -11.18
N ARG A 146 -16.85 -8.13 -11.73
CA ARG A 146 -18.11 -7.35 -11.67
C ARG A 146 -18.55 -7.05 -10.25
N GLN A 147 -18.42 -8.01 -9.32
CA GLN A 147 -18.79 -7.80 -7.93
C GLN A 147 -17.87 -6.76 -7.28
N THR A 148 -16.57 -6.89 -7.48
CA THR A 148 -15.55 -5.94 -7.02
C THR A 148 -15.80 -4.54 -7.57
N LEU A 149 -16.22 -4.39 -8.83
CA LEU A 149 -16.60 -3.09 -9.40
C LEU A 149 -17.79 -2.44 -8.70
N ASN A 150 -18.79 -3.23 -8.30
CA ASN A 150 -19.95 -2.71 -7.56
C ASN A 150 -19.55 -2.18 -6.18
N ASP A 151 -18.69 -2.92 -5.49
CA ASP A 151 -18.16 -2.52 -4.17
C ASP A 151 -17.33 -1.24 -4.30
N LEU A 152 -16.44 -1.18 -5.29
CA LEU A 152 -15.62 0.00 -5.59
C LEU A 152 -16.46 1.22 -5.97
N LYS A 153 -17.52 1.05 -6.75
CA LYS A 153 -18.43 2.15 -7.11
C LYS A 153 -19.09 2.74 -5.87
N THR A 154 -19.49 1.89 -4.93
CA THR A 154 -20.09 2.31 -3.67
C THR A 154 -19.08 3.03 -2.78
N ALA A 155 -17.86 2.52 -2.67
CA ALA A 155 -16.81 3.14 -1.85
C ALA A 155 -16.32 4.48 -2.43
N VAL A 156 -15.99 4.51 -3.73
CA VAL A 156 -15.53 5.72 -4.43
C VAL A 156 -16.60 6.80 -4.46
N GLY A 157 -17.88 6.44 -4.58
CA GLY A 157 -19.00 7.39 -4.52
C GLY A 157 -19.14 8.13 -3.18
N LYS A 158 -18.55 7.59 -2.10
CA LYS A 158 -18.55 8.21 -0.75
C LYS A 158 -17.28 9.03 -0.48
N MET A 159 -16.28 8.98 -1.36
CA MET A 159 -15.01 9.68 -1.19
C MET A 159 -15.09 11.12 -1.69
N SER A 160 -14.41 12.04 -0.99
CA SER A 160 -14.12 13.37 -1.51
C SER A 160 -13.18 13.31 -2.71
N VAL A 161 -13.11 14.40 -3.50
CA VAL A 161 -12.15 14.52 -4.62
C VAL A 161 -10.70 14.33 -4.14
N ALA A 162 -10.34 14.91 -2.99
CA ALA A 162 -9.01 14.76 -2.41
C ALA A 162 -8.71 13.30 -2.02
N GLN A 163 -9.67 12.59 -1.43
CA GLN A 163 -9.52 11.18 -1.09
C GLN A 163 -9.38 10.29 -2.33
N ARG A 164 -10.14 10.57 -3.39
CA ARG A 164 -10.00 9.85 -4.68
C ARG A 164 -8.64 10.10 -5.31
N TYR A 165 -8.18 11.35 -5.34
CA TYR A 165 -6.82 11.66 -5.79
C TYR A 165 -5.76 10.94 -4.96
N ASP A 166 -6.06 10.71 -3.67
CA ASP A 166 -5.16 9.97 -2.80
C ASP A 166 -4.99 8.49 -3.17
N LEU A 167 -5.89 7.91 -3.96
CA LEU A 167 -5.78 6.54 -4.49
C LEU A 167 -4.79 6.41 -5.64
N MET A 168 -4.48 7.50 -6.36
CA MET A 168 -3.68 7.43 -7.58
C MET A 168 -2.26 6.93 -7.29
N VAL A 169 -1.82 5.93 -8.05
CA VAL A 169 -0.48 5.33 -7.95
C VAL A 169 0.22 5.41 -9.31
N ALA A 170 1.44 5.97 -9.32
CA ALA A 170 2.37 5.81 -10.43
C ALA A 170 3.22 4.55 -10.21
N LYS A 171 3.45 3.78 -11.28
CA LYS A 171 4.26 2.55 -11.24
C LYS A 171 5.68 2.83 -10.75
N GLU A 172 6.22 3.99 -11.09
CA GLU A 172 7.57 4.43 -10.73
C GLU A 172 7.70 4.79 -9.25
N ASP A 173 6.59 5.03 -8.56
CA ASP A 173 6.56 5.33 -7.13
C ASP A 173 6.51 4.05 -6.25
N ILE A 174 6.43 2.87 -6.87
CA ILE A 174 6.44 1.57 -6.19
C ILE A 174 7.89 1.18 -5.83
N TYR A 175 8.31 1.44 -4.60
CA TYR A 175 9.67 1.11 -4.14
C TYR A 175 9.82 -0.33 -3.63
N PHE A 176 8.73 -0.97 -3.22
CA PHE A 176 8.75 -2.36 -2.74
C PHE A 176 7.44 -3.06 -3.05
N SER A 177 7.52 -4.31 -3.54
CA SER A 177 6.34 -5.12 -3.86
C SER A 177 6.67 -6.60 -3.75
N PHE A 178 5.69 -7.40 -3.34
CA PHE A 178 5.87 -8.85 -3.25
C PHE A 178 4.52 -9.60 -3.35
N PRO A 179 4.53 -10.85 -3.85
CA PRO A 179 3.38 -11.73 -3.78
C PRO A 179 3.22 -12.24 -2.33
N TYR A 180 2.12 -11.87 -1.69
CA TYR A 180 1.80 -12.29 -0.34
C TYR A 180 1.30 -13.72 -0.31
N GLN A 181 0.38 -14.08 -1.21
CA GLN A 181 -0.24 -15.40 -1.25
C GLN A 181 -0.56 -15.81 -2.68
N VAL A 182 -0.22 -17.06 -3.01
CA VAL A 182 -0.68 -17.76 -4.19
C VAL A 182 -1.63 -18.87 -3.74
N GLY A 183 -2.83 -18.90 -4.31
CA GLY A 183 -3.87 -19.87 -4.03
C GLY A 183 -4.33 -20.56 -5.32
N VAL A 184 -4.75 -21.81 -5.18
CA VAL A 184 -5.43 -22.56 -6.24
C VAL A 184 -6.74 -23.06 -5.64
N MET A 185 -7.84 -22.83 -6.34
CA MET A 185 -9.17 -23.24 -5.93
C MET A 185 -9.72 -24.22 -6.97
N PHE A 186 -10.36 -25.26 -6.45
CA PHE A 186 -11.01 -26.31 -7.21
C PHE A 186 -12.49 -26.22 -6.87
N ASP A 187 -13.34 -26.12 -7.88
CA ASP A 187 -14.76 -26.34 -7.69
C ASP A 187 -14.98 -27.86 -7.67
N GLU A 188 -15.27 -28.39 -6.48
CA GLU A 188 -15.51 -29.82 -6.23
C GLU A 188 -17.01 -30.16 -6.30
N GLU A 189 -17.89 -29.15 -6.34
CA GLU A 189 -19.36 -29.36 -6.29
C GLU A 189 -19.93 -29.77 -7.64
N ASP A 190 -19.28 -29.37 -8.73
CA ASP A 190 -19.70 -29.67 -10.10
C ASP A 190 -18.64 -30.55 -10.77
N GLU A 191 -18.86 -31.87 -10.68
CA GLU A 191 -17.98 -32.88 -11.27
C GLU A 191 -17.83 -32.72 -12.79
N GLU A 192 -18.79 -32.07 -13.46
CA GLU A 192 -18.75 -31.86 -14.91
C GLU A 192 -17.89 -30.64 -15.29
N SER A 193 -18.00 -29.52 -14.56
CA SER A 193 -17.27 -28.30 -14.92
C SER A 193 -15.83 -28.26 -14.41
N GLN A 194 -15.47 -29.01 -13.35
CA GLN A 194 -14.10 -29.13 -12.82
C GLN A 194 -13.36 -27.78 -12.75
N LYS A 195 -14.03 -26.71 -12.31
CA LYS A 195 -13.46 -25.37 -12.44
C LYS A 195 -12.18 -25.23 -11.65
N ARG A 196 -11.23 -24.48 -12.21
CA ARG A 196 -9.91 -24.24 -11.63
C ARG A 196 -9.63 -22.75 -11.64
N PHE A 197 -9.33 -22.20 -10.48
CA PHE A 197 -8.96 -20.80 -10.35
C PHE A 197 -7.60 -20.68 -9.68
N VAL A 198 -6.80 -19.74 -10.14
CA VAL A 198 -5.57 -19.33 -9.45
C VAL A 198 -5.78 -17.91 -8.95
N GLU A 199 -5.45 -17.68 -7.69
CA GLU A 199 -5.42 -16.35 -7.09
C GLU A 199 -4.01 -15.96 -6.67
N ILE A 200 -3.63 -14.70 -6.93
CA ILE A 200 -2.37 -14.13 -6.45
C ILE A 200 -2.67 -12.80 -5.77
N THR A 201 -2.41 -12.74 -4.46
CA THR A 201 -2.49 -11.49 -3.69
C THR A 201 -1.14 -10.80 -3.68
N MET A 202 -1.09 -9.59 -4.21
CA MET A 202 0.07 -8.71 -4.24
C MET A 202 -0.04 -7.62 -3.18
N VAL A 203 1.10 -7.28 -2.59
CA VAL A 203 1.26 -6.12 -1.70
C VAL A 203 2.25 -5.17 -2.34
N PHE A 204 1.88 -3.89 -2.44
CA PHE A 204 2.71 -2.82 -2.97
C PHE A 204 2.89 -1.74 -1.92
N HIS A 205 4.12 -1.27 -1.76
CA HIS A 205 4.45 -0.08 -0.99
C HIS A 205 4.80 1.03 -1.96
N VAL A 206 4.04 2.12 -1.86
CA VAL A 206 4.11 3.26 -2.76
C VAL A 206 4.54 4.47 -1.96
N LEU A 207 5.60 5.14 -2.41
CA LEU A 207 6.01 6.41 -1.87
C LEU A 207 5.71 7.49 -2.91
N LYS A 208 4.66 8.28 -2.68
CA LYS A 208 4.23 9.30 -3.64
C LYS A 208 5.34 10.32 -3.91
N GLY A 209 5.63 10.55 -5.19
CA GLY A 209 6.66 11.49 -5.64
C GLY A 209 8.08 10.96 -5.55
N LEU A 210 8.26 9.65 -5.29
CA LEU A 210 9.56 8.99 -5.25
C LEU A 210 10.34 9.20 -6.55
N LYS A 211 9.69 9.05 -7.71
CA LYS A 211 10.34 9.29 -9.00
C LYS A 211 10.99 10.68 -9.05
N GLY A 212 10.23 11.71 -8.67
CA GLY A 212 10.74 13.08 -8.65
C GLY A 212 11.85 13.30 -7.63
N MET A 213 11.83 12.60 -6.48
CA MET A 213 12.93 12.63 -5.51
C MET A 213 14.21 12.05 -6.11
N ILE A 214 14.12 10.88 -6.77
CA ILE A 214 15.24 10.24 -7.43
C ILE A 214 15.82 11.14 -8.53
N GLU A 215 14.97 11.72 -9.38
CA GLU A 215 15.41 12.58 -10.48
C GLU A 215 16.11 13.86 -10.01
N ARG A 216 15.73 14.39 -8.83
CA ARG A 216 16.42 15.53 -8.21
C ARG A 216 17.70 15.16 -7.46
N GLY A 217 17.98 13.87 -7.28
CA GLY A 217 19.08 13.40 -6.44
C GLY A 217 18.82 13.59 -4.95
N ASP A 218 17.55 13.70 -4.53
CA ASP A 218 17.18 13.78 -3.13
C ASP A 218 17.57 12.46 -2.44
N GLN A 219 18.11 12.55 -1.22
CA GLN A 219 18.25 11.34 -0.41
C GLN A 219 16.86 10.79 -0.12
N ILE A 220 16.59 9.54 -0.52
CA ILE A 220 15.36 8.84 -0.12
C ILE A 220 15.50 8.53 1.37
N PRO A 221 14.72 9.18 2.25
CA PRO A 221 15.00 9.07 3.67
C PRO A 221 14.52 7.72 4.17
N VAL A 222 15.26 7.19 5.14
CA VAL A 222 14.96 5.91 5.76
C VAL A 222 13.74 6.10 6.68
N MET A 223 12.83 5.13 6.69
CA MET A 223 11.71 5.05 7.65
C MET A 223 12.20 5.45 9.07
N PRO A 224 11.59 6.45 9.74
CA PRO A 224 10.14 6.65 9.88
C PRO A 224 9.55 7.96 9.33
N GLU A 225 10.35 8.91 8.84
CA GLU A 225 9.90 10.27 8.48
C GLU A 225 8.87 10.32 7.32
N PHE A 226 8.74 9.22 6.56
CA PHE A 226 7.85 9.12 5.40
C PHE A 226 6.65 8.20 5.63
N ARG A 227 6.41 7.73 6.85
CA ARG A 227 5.25 6.86 7.15
C ARG A 227 3.93 7.45 6.64
N ASP A 228 3.75 8.76 6.80
CA ASP A 228 2.54 9.47 6.37
C ASP A 228 2.42 9.59 4.84
N LYS A 229 3.53 9.39 4.11
CA LYS A 229 3.60 9.45 2.65
C LYS A 229 3.58 8.06 2.00
N ILE A 230 3.62 7.00 2.80
CA ILE A 230 3.59 5.61 2.32
C ILE A 230 2.15 5.15 2.24
N CYS A 231 1.72 4.85 1.02
CA CYS A 231 0.49 4.13 0.74
C CYS A 231 0.83 2.64 0.57
N ILE A 232 0.03 1.78 1.18
CA ILE A 232 0.09 0.33 0.99
C ILE A 232 -1.14 -0.06 0.18
N CYS A 233 -0.91 -0.77 -0.92
CA CYS A 233 -1.95 -1.27 -1.80
C CYS A 233 -1.98 -2.79 -1.75
N ASN A 234 -3.17 -3.38 -1.58
CA ASN A 234 -3.36 -4.84 -1.65
C ASN A 234 -4.29 -5.15 -2.80
N TYR A 235 -3.79 -5.93 -3.76
CA TYR A 235 -4.56 -6.34 -4.93
C TYR A 235 -4.55 -7.84 -5.03
N ARG A 236 -5.72 -8.45 -5.19
CA ARG A 236 -5.83 -9.87 -5.51
C ARG A 236 -6.26 -10.02 -6.95
N PHE A 237 -5.48 -10.79 -7.67
CA PHE A 237 -5.73 -11.15 -9.05
C PHE A 237 -6.25 -12.58 -9.08
N ILE A 238 -7.21 -12.84 -9.96
CA ILE A 238 -7.79 -14.15 -10.18
C ILE A 238 -7.84 -14.43 -11.68
N LYS A 239 -7.57 -15.69 -12.05
CA LYS A 239 -7.74 -16.19 -13.42
C LYS A 239 -8.32 -17.60 -13.38
N GLU A 240 -9.25 -17.86 -14.30
CA GLU A 240 -9.78 -19.19 -14.54
C GLU A 240 -8.84 -19.98 -15.48
N PHE A 241 -8.58 -21.24 -15.10
CA PHE A 241 -7.75 -22.21 -15.82
C PHE A 241 -8.53 -23.49 -16.15
N THR A 242 -9.86 -23.42 -16.10
CA THR A 242 -10.74 -24.52 -16.50
C THR A 242 -10.49 -24.89 -17.96
N LYS A 243 -10.43 -26.19 -18.26
CA LYS A 243 -10.10 -26.67 -19.61
C LYS A 243 -11.15 -26.18 -20.62
N GLY A 244 -10.69 -25.52 -21.69
CA GLY A 244 -11.55 -25.00 -22.74
C GLY A 244 -12.14 -23.62 -22.46
N VAL A 245 -11.86 -23.03 -21.30
CA VAL A 245 -12.19 -21.63 -21.00
C VAL A 245 -11.00 -20.75 -21.36
N ASP A 246 -11.25 -19.73 -22.18
CA ASP A 246 -10.30 -18.66 -22.44
C ASP A 246 -10.59 -17.51 -21.47
N SER A 247 -9.64 -17.20 -20.60
CA SER A 247 -9.79 -16.20 -19.53
C SER A 247 -8.49 -15.43 -19.33
N ASP A 248 -8.65 -14.16 -18.94
CA ASP A 248 -7.55 -13.30 -18.53
C ASP A 248 -7.47 -13.15 -17.01
N TRP A 249 -6.37 -12.55 -16.54
CA TRP A 249 -6.23 -12.13 -15.15
C TRP A 249 -7.09 -10.91 -14.90
N THR A 250 -7.96 -10.99 -13.88
CA THR A 250 -8.78 -9.87 -13.41
C THR A 250 -8.49 -9.60 -11.94
N VAL A 251 -8.81 -8.39 -11.48
CA VAL A 251 -8.67 -8.01 -10.07
C VAL A 251 -9.98 -8.26 -9.35
N ASN A 252 -9.94 -9.02 -8.26
CA ASN A 252 -11.12 -9.26 -7.41
C ASN A 252 -11.01 -8.64 -6.00
N ILE A 253 -9.84 -8.14 -5.60
CA ILE A 253 -9.67 -7.33 -4.38
C ILE A 253 -8.84 -6.09 -4.70
N VAL A 254 -9.28 -4.95 -4.18
CA VAL A 254 -8.56 -3.67 -4.21
C VAL A 254 -8.65 -3.03 -2.83
N ASN A 255 -7.51 -2.77 -2.21
CA ASN A 255 -7.44 -2.03 -0.95
C ASN A 255 -6.26 -1.05 -0.96
N HIS A 256 -6.46 0.13 -0.36
CA HIS A 256 -5.51 1.23 -0.25
C HIS A 256 -5.60 1.83 1.14
N PHE A 257 -4.48 1.96 1.83
CA PHE A 257 -4.43 2.57 3.17
C PHE A 257 -3.05 3.19 3.44
N LYS A 258 -2.98 4.19 4.32
CA LYS A 258 -1.70 4.79 4.70
C LYS A 258 -1.04 3.95 5.79
N ALA A 259 0.29 3.87 5.76
CA ALA A 259 1.03 3.18 6.81
C ALA A 259 0.83 3.84 8.20
N SER A 260 0.47 5.12 8.23
CA SER A 260 0.12 5.84 9.47
C SER A 260 -1.23 5.43 10.05
N ASP A 261 -2.22 5.08 9.22
CA ASP A 261 -3.54 4.61 9.69
C ASP A 261 -3.39 3.33 10.55
N LEU A 262 -2.41 2.47 10.24
CA LEU A 262 -2.12 1.25 11.00
C LEU A 262 -1.45 1.50 12.35
N ALA A 263 -0.57 2.50 12.43
CA ALA A 263 0.16 2.80 13.66
C ALA A 263 -0.76 3.38 14.74
N GLU A 264 -1.81 4.08 14.32
CA GLU A 264 -2.85 4.61 15.21
C GLU A 264 -3.75 3.48 15.77
N GLU A 265 -3.93 2.37 15.04
CA GLU A 265 -4.71 1.20 15.50
C GLU A 265 -3.96 0.29 16.49
N VAL A 266 -2.62 0.19 16.41
CA VAL A 266 -1.81 -0.72 17.25
C VAL A 266 -1.38 -0.10 18.59
N ASN A 267 -1.34 1.23 18.69
CA ASN A 267 -0.94 1.95 19.91
C ASN A 267 -2.11 2.21 20.87
N GLN A 268 -3.24 1.52 20.67
CA GLN A 268 -4.46 1.59 21.48
C GLN A 268 -4.86 0.18 21.89
#